data_AF-L7ET86-F1
#
_entry.id   AF-L7ET86-F1
#
_cell.length_a   1.000
_cell.length_b   1.000
_cell.length_c   1.000
_cell.angle_alpha   90.00
_cell.angle_beta   90.00
_cell.angle_gamma   90.00
#
_symmetry.space_group_name_H-M   'P 1'
#
loop_
_entity.id
_entity.type
_entity.pdbx_description
1 polymer ?
#
loop_
_entity_poly.entity_id
_entity_poly.type
_entity_poly.pdbx_seq_one_letter_code
_entity_poly.pdbx_strand_id
1 'polypeptide(L)'
;MSCSPPALDVGAVAGLYSQLSGVLAGFALTAVFIVISHFLGEAAPTGRREEALGQALPALLAALLGLIFSSLTYCVVAADGGNRGRVLFEHVVAGVGFSVAGALLIFAAVLLIEGVLPHDPVHYARRLLGQCAPVPIFALLCEGAYAYGKAYYGGRAPGWLGVLIALLLALVLAVSVLGYAAYGRPGLDGIRVAGGGATRTISVSGLSIVAMCLLSVLTTMGLADTGCSVPIGAVVAVLFCGFLAAVGMCVWLFVTRPARPTVPVPAPTRAPVA
;
A
#
# COMPACT_ATOMS: atom_id res chain seq x y z
N MET A 1 25.63 -2.04 -34.63
CA MET A 1 24.24 -1.79 -34.22
C MET A 1 24.19 -1.86 -32.71
N SER A 2 24.09 -0.72 -32.03
CA SER A 2 23.96 -0.68 -30.58
C SER A 2 22.50 -0.97 -30.25
N CYS A 3 22.20 -2.18 -29.77
CA CYS A 3 20.89 -2.53 -29.21
C CYS A 3 20.71 -1.78 -27.88
N SER A 4 20.34 -0.51 -27.96
CA SER A 4 19.79 0.18 -26.79
C SER A 4 18.38 -0.35 -26.56
N PRO A 5 18.05 -0.87 -25.36
CA PRO A 5 16.69 -1.30 -25.06
C PRO A 5 15.73 -0.11 -25.23
N PRO A 6 14.49 -0.35 -25.70
CA PRO A 6 13.51 0.70 -25.86
C PRO A 6 13.31 1.44 -24.53
N ALA A 7 13.17 2.76 -24.63
CA ALA A 7 12.85 3.59 -23.48
C ALA A 7 11.48 3.18 -22.90
N LEU A 8 11.38 3.14 -21.57
CA LEU A 8 10.10 2.95 -20.88
C LEU A 8 9.12 4.04 -21.31
N ASP A 9 7.98 3.64 -21.85
CA ASP A 9 6.86 4.54 -22.15
C ASP A 9 6.05 4.78 -20.87
N VAL A 10 6.41 5.84 -20.15
CA VAL A 10 5.81 6.18 -18.86
C VAL A 10 4.33 6.53 -19.00
N GLY A 11 3.92 7.12 -20.13
CA GLY A 11 2.52 7.48 -20.37
C GLY A 11 1.64 6.25 -20.50
N ALA A 12 2.07 5.27 -21.29
CA ALA A 12 1.37 4.00 -21.42
C ALA A 12 1.27 3.25 -20.08
N VAL A 13 2.37 3.19 -19.32
CA VAL A 13 2.41 2.55 -17.99
C VAL A 13 1.50 3.28 -17.00
N ALA A 14 1.51 4.61 -16.98
CA ALA A 14 0.61 5.41 -16.15
C ALA A 14 -0.86 5.15 -16.50
N GLY A 15 -1.21 5.03 -17.79
CA GLY A 15 -2.55 4.65 -18.22
C GLY A 15 -3.00 3.30 -17.64
N LEU A 16 -2.14 2.29 -17.67
CA LEU A 16 -2.42 0.97 -17.08
C LEU A 16 -2.59 1.05 -15.55
N TYR A 17 -1.74 1.80 -14.85
CA TYR A 17 -1.87 1.98 -13.40
C TYR A 17 -3.14 2.76 -13.02
N SER A 18 -3.56 3.72 -13.83
CA SER A 18 -4.84 4.41 -13.62
C SER A 18 -6.02 3.45 -13.69
N GLN A 19 -6.06 2.59 -14.72
CA GLN A 19 -7.11 1.58 -14.88
C GLN A 19 -7.10 0.58 -13.74
N LEU A 20 -5.92 0.06 -13.37
CA LEU A 20 -5.77 -0.87 -12.26
C LEU A 20 -6.28 -0.25 -10.95
N SER A 21 -5.90 1.00 -10.67
CA SER A 21 -6.36 1.73 -9.48
C SER A 21 -7.87 1.91 -9.46
N GLY A 22 -8.49 2.21 -10.61
CA GLY A 22 -9.94 2.28 -10.75
C GLY A 22 -10.65 0.93 -10.48
N VAL A 23 -10.10 -0.18 -10.98
CA VAL A 23 -10.64 -1.53 -10.70
C VAL A 23 -10.55 -1.87 -9.21
N LEU A 24 -9.41 -1.59 -8.58
CA LEU A 24 -9.22 -1.80 -7.14
C LEU A 24 -10.17 -0.92 -6.30
N ALA A 25 -10.42 0.32 -6.73
CA ALA A 25 -11.40 1.20 -6.11
C ALA A 25 -12.82 0.60 -6.22
N GLY A 26 -13.19 0.02 -7.37
CA GLY A 26 -14.44 -0.72 -7.53
C GLY A 26 -14.60 -1.85 -6.52
N PHE A 27 -13.56 -2.68 -6.34
CA PHE A 27 -13.57 -3.74 -5.33
C PHE A 27 -13.70 -3.21 -3.90
N ALA A 28 -12.99 -2.12 -3.58
CA ALA A 28 -13.11 -1.46 -2.28
C ALA A 28 -14.54 -0.96 -2.03
N LEU A 29 -15.17 -0.35 -3.04
CA LEU A 29 -16.55 0.12 -2.96
C LEU A 29 -17.53 -1.03 -2.74
N THR A 30 -17.39 -2.13 -3.47
CA THR A 30 -18.21 -3.33 -3.26
C THR A 30 -18.06 -3.87 -1.85
N ALA A 31 -16.84 -3.93 -1.32
CA ALA A 31 -16.59 -4.35 0.06
C ALA A 31 -17.27 -3.42 1.08
N VAL A 32 -17.24 -2.10 0.87
CA VAL A 32 -17.96 -1.12 1.71
C VAL A 32 -19.46 -1.41 1.73
N PHE A 33 -20.08 -1.65 0.57
CA PHE A 33 -21.50 -1.99 0.51
C PHE A 33 -21.81 -3.29 1.27
N ILE A 34 -20.99 -4.33 1.11
CA ILE A 34 -21.17 -5.60 1.85
C ILE A 34 -21.10 -5.36 3.37
N VAL A 35 -20.15 -4.55 3.84
CA VAL A 35 -20.03 -4.21 5.26
C VAL A 35 -21.27 -3.44 5.74
N ILE A 36 -21.70 -2.42 5.01
CA ILE A 36 -22.87 -1.60 5.38
C ILE A 36 -24.16 -2.44 5.37
N SER A 37 -24.38 -3.26 4.35
CA SER A 37 -25.54 -4.15 4.26
C SER A 37 -25.57 -5.15 5.42
N HIS A 38 -24.41 -5.63 5.88
CA HIS A 38 -24.33 -6.46 7.08
C HIS A 38 -24.70 -5.74 8.38
N PHE A 39 -24.42 -4.43 8.48
CA PHE A 39 -24.82 -3.62 9.64
C PHE A 39 -26.30 -3.22 9.62
N LEU A 40 -26.90 -3.07 8.44
CA LEU A 40 -28.30 -2.70 8.27
C LEU A 40 -29.28 -3.90 8.41
N GLY A 41 -28.77 -5.14 8.41
CA GLY A 41 -29.58 -6.34 8.60
C GLY A 41 -30.04 -6.53 10.05
N GLU A 42 -31.15 -7.26 10.24
CA GLU A 42 -31.84 -7.45 11.54
C GLU A 42 -31.04 -8.19 12.63
N ALA A 43 -29.90 -8.80 12.28
CA ALA A 43 -28.99 -9.43 13.23
C ALA A 43 -27.70 -8.60 13.32
N ALA A 44 -27.70 -7.60 14.21
CA ALA A 44 -26.50 -6.81 14.50
C ALA A 44 -25.33 -7.76 14.81
N PRO A 45 -24.17 -7.62 14.13
CA PRO A 45 -23.02 -8.45 14.41
C PRO A 45 -22.61 -8.25 15.87
N THR A 46 -22.41 -9.32 16.63
CA THR A 46 -22.00 -9.25 18.05
C THR A 46 -20.53 -9.65 18.21
N GLY A 47 -19.86 -8.99 19.16
CA GLY A 47 -18.50 -9.35 19.58
C GLY A 47 -17.43 -9.10 18.52
N ARG A 48 -16.59 -10.12 18.25
CA ARG A 48 -15.40 -10.01 17.38
C ARG A 48 -15.72 -9.52 15.96
N ARG A 49 -16.89 -9.85 15.42
CA ARG A 49 -17.30 -9.47 14.07
C ARG A 49 -17.62 -7.97 13.98
N GLU A 50 -18.24 -7.41 15.01
CA GLU A 50 -18.56 -5.98 15.08
C GLU A 50 -17.29 -5.14 15.13
N GLU A 51 -16.34 -5.51 15.99
CA GLU A 51 -15.05 -4.82 16.12
C GLU A 51 -14.24 -4.86 14.82
N ALA A 52 -14.17 -6.03 14.18
CA ALA A 52 -13.44 -6.20 12.92
C ALA A 52 -14.07 -5.37 11.78
N LEU A 53 -15.39 -5.39 11.65
CA LEU A 53 -16.09 -4.61 10.62
C LEU A 53 -16.01 -3.09 10.89
N GLY A 54 -16.14 -2.67 12.15
CA GLY A 54 -16.00 -1.28 12.56
C GLY A 54 -14.59 -0.72 12.34
N GLN A 55 -13.57 -1.57 12.43
CA GLN A 55 -12.18 -1.21 12.09
C GLN A 55 -11.92 -1.28 10.57
N ALA A 56 -12.51 -2.24 9.86
CA ALA A 56 -12.34 -2.38 8.42
C ALA A 56 -12.92 -1.19 7.65
N LEU A 57 -14.05 -0.63 8.09
CA LEU A 57 -14.77 0.41 7.36
C LEU A 57 -13.94 1.70 7.11
N PRO A 58 -13.28 2.32 8.11
CA PRO A 58 -12.39 3.46 7.87
C PRO A 58 -11.25 3.14 6.89
N ALA A 59 -10.66 1.94 6.99
CA ALA A 59 -9.57 1.52 6.12
C ALA A 59 -10.05 1.30 4.68
N LEU A 60 -11.24 0.71 4.49
CA LEU A 60 -11.88 0.55 3.18
C LEU A 60 -12.20 1.90 2.54
N LEU A 61 -12.76 2.84 3.30
CA LEU A 61 -13.08 4.18 2.78
C LEU A 61 -11.81 4.95 2.41
N ALA A 62 -10.76 4.87 3.24
CA ALA A 62 -9.48 5.49 2.95
C ALA A 62 -8.79 4.85 1.73
N ALA A 63 -8.85 3.51 1.60
CA ALA A 63 -8.35 2.80 0.43
C ALA A 63 -9.12 3.18 -0.84
N LEU A 64 -10.46 3.21 -0.78
CA LEU A 64 -11.32 3.62 -1.89
C LEU A 64 -10.96 5.02 -2.38
N LEU A 65 -10.96 6.02 -1.49
CA LEU A 65 -10.62 7.40 -1.84
C LEU A 65 -9.17 7.51 -2.33
N GLY A 66 -8.24 6.81 -1.66
CA GLY A 66 -6.84 6.78 -2.07
C GLY A 66 -6.61 6.19 -3.46
N LEU A 67 -7.36 5.15 -3.83
CA LEU A 67 -7.30 4.52 -5.16
C LEU A 67 -7.96 5.40 -6.23
N ILE A 68 -9.04 6.11 -5.90
CA ILE A 68 -9.62 7.14 -6.79
C ILE A 68 -8.59 8.25 -7.04
N PHE A 69 -7.98 8.79 -5.99
CA PHE A 69 -6.95 9.83 -6.12
C PHE A 69 -5.70 9.33 -6.87
N SER A 70 -5.28 8.08 -6.64
CA SER A 70 -4.17 7.47 -7.39
C SER A 70 -4.52 7.30 -8.87
N SER A 71 -5.76 6.90 -9.20
CA SER A 71 -6.26 6.84 -10.58
C SER A 71 -6.23 8.21 -11.25
N LEU A 72 -6.75 9.25 -10.59
CA LEU A 72 -6.69 10.64 -11.07
C LEU A 72 -5.25 11.13 -11.26
N THR A 73 -4.36 10.83 -10.30
CA THR A 73 -2.95 11.20 -10.38
C THR A 73 -2.31 10.56 -11.61
N TYR A 74 -2.52 9.26 -11.83
CA TYR A 74 -1.98 8.59 -13.02
C TYR A 74 -2.62 9.04 -14.34
N CYS A 75 -3.90 9.45 -14.34
CA CYS A 75 -4.49 10.11 -15.52
C CYS A 75 -3.77 11.41 -15.86
N VAL A 76 -3.42 12.22 -14.85
CA VAL A 76 -2.64 13.46 -15.05
C VAL A 76 -1.25 13.13 -15.60
N VAL A 77 -0.55 12.16 -15.00
CA VAL A 77 0.77 11.72 -15.49
C VAL A 77 0.71 11.19 -16.93
N ALA A 78 -0.35 10.45 -17.28
CA ALA A 78 -0.53 9.93 -18.63
C ALA A 78 -0.86 11.03 -19.66
N ALA A 79 -1.53 12.11 -19.23
CA ALA A 79 -1.84 13.26 -20.07
C ALA A 79 -0.65 14.20 -20.25
N ASP A 80 0.35 14.14 -19.38
CA ASP A 80 1.53 14.99 -19.47
C ASP A 80 2.53 14.48 -20.54
N GLY A 81 2.52 15.12 -21.70
CA GLY A 81 3.47 14.87 -22.79
C GLY A 81 4.64 15.85 -22.86
N GLY A 82 4.70 16.85 -21.96
CA GLY A 82 5.54 18.03 -22.17
C GLY A 82 7.02 17.86 -21.78
N ASN A 83 7.31 17.15 -20.70
CA ASN A 83 8.67 16.99 -20.19
C ASN A 83 8.90 15.61 -19.56
N ARG A 84 9.73 14.78 -20.19
CA ARG A 84 10.03 13.41 -19.73
C ARG A 84 10.56 13.34 -18.29
N GLY A 85 11.38 14.30 -17.86
CA GLY A 85 11.90 14.32 -16.50
C GLY A 85 10.79 14.55 -15.48
N ARG A 86 9.89 15.51 -15.76
CA ARG A 86 8.73 15.80 -14.92
C ARG A 86 7.80 14.58 -14.83
N VAL A 87 7.42 13.99 -15.97
CA VAL A 87 6.56 12.81 -16.02
C VAL A 87 7.14 11.65 -15.19
N LEU A 88 8.45 11.42 -15.26
CA LEU A 88 9.12 10.41 -14.43
C LEU A 88 9.07 10.74 -12.94
N PHE A 89 9.23 12.00 -12.55
CA PHE A 89 9.09 12.42 -11.15
C PHE A 89 7.67 12.21 -10.64
N GLU A 90 6.68 12.69 -11.41
CA GLU A 90 5.27 12.56 -11.06
C GLU A 90 4.86 11.09 -10.99
N HIS A 91 5.42 10.23 -11.84
CA HIS A 91 5.26 8.79 -11.77
C HIS A 91 5.76 8.19 -10.44
N VAL A 92 6.93 8.62 -9.93
CA VAL A 92 7.42 8.19 -8.62
C VAL A 92 6.50 8.67 -7.49
N VAL A 93 6.05 9.93 -7.54
CA VAL A 93 5.13 10.49 -6.54
C VAL A 93 3.79 9.76 -6.55
N ALA A 94 3.21 9.52 -7.73
CA ALA A 94 2.00 8.73 -7.93
C ALA A 94 2.17 7.29 -7.43
N GLY A 95 3.36 6.71 -7.66
CA GLY A 95 3.76 5.40 -7.14
C GLY A 95 3.64 5.29 -5.63
N VAL A 96 4.07 6.32 -4.88
CA VAL A 96 3.90 6.35 -3.41
C VAL A 96 2.42 6.37 -3.02
N GLY A 97 1.61 7.22 -3.66
CA GLY A 97 0.18 7.30 -3.40
C GLY A 97 -0.52 5.96 -3.64
N PHE A 98 -0.26 5.34 -4.79
CA PHE A 98 -0.80 4.04 -5.14
C PHE A 98 -0.34 2.94 -4.16
N SER A 99 0.92 2.96 -3.76
CA SER A 99 1.49 2.03 -2.78
C SER A 99 0.76 2.09 -1.43
N VAL A 100 0.53 3.30 -0.94
CA VAL A 100 -0.17 3.54 0.34
C VAL A 100 -1.66 3.16 0.23
N ALA A 101 -2.32 3.50 -0.87
CA ALA A 101 -3.72 3.13 -1.08
C ALA A 101 -3.90 1.61 -1.21
N GLY A 102 -3.02 0.94 -1.95
CA GLY A 102 -2.98 -0.52 -2.04
C GLY A 102 -2.67 -1.18 -0.70
N ALA A 103 -1.77 -0.60 0.10
CA ALA A 103 -1.49 -1.04 1.45
C ALA A 103 -2.72 -0.99 2.35
N LEU A 104 -3.47 0.12 2.33
CA LEU A 104 -4.72 0.25 3.06
C LEU A 104 -5.77 -0.75 2.60
N LEU A 105 -5.86 -1.03 1.29
CA LEU A 105 -6.78 -2.04 0.76
C LEU A 105 -6.45 -3.44 1.28
N ILE A 106 -5.16 -3.82 1.27
CA ILE A 106 -4.71 -5.11 1.79
C ILE A 106 -4.97 -5.21 3.29
N PHE A 107 -4.71 -4.15 4.03
CA PHE A 107 -5.01 -4.07 5.46
C PHE A 107 -6.50 -4.26 5.73
N ALA A 108 -7.36 -3.56 4.98
CA ALA A 108 -8.80 -3.70 5.08
C ALA A 108 -9.27 -5.12 4.72
N ALA A 109 -8.72 -5.73 3.67
CA ALA A 109 -9.03 -7.10 3.29
C ALA A 109 -8.66 -8.10 4.41
N VAL A 110 -7.51 -7.92 5.06
CA VAL A 110 -7.12 -8.71 6.23
C VAL A 110 -8.15 -8.56 7.34
N LEU A 111 -8.57 -7.33 7.69
CA LEU A 111 -9.58 -7.09 8.73
C LEU A 111 -10.93 -7.75 8.42
N LEU A 112 -11.37 -7.71 7.15
CA LEU A 112 -12.58 -8.42 6.72
C LEU A 112 -12.45 -9.94 6.88
N ILE A 113 -11.29 -10.51 6.52
CA ILE A 113 -11.00 -11.93 6.71
C ILE A 113 -11.04 -12.28 8.21
N GLU A 114 -10.51 -11.43 9.10
CA GLU A 114 -10.56 -11.66 10.55
C GLU A 114 -11.98 -11.67 11.13
N GLY A 115 -12.90 -10.94 10.48
CA GLY A 115 -14.30 -10.86 10.88
C GLY A 115 -15.15 -12.07 10.45
N VAL A 116 -14.67 -12.87 9.50
CA VAL A 116 -15.44 -13.98 8.90
C VAL A 116 -14.81 -15.35 9.19
N LEU A 117 -13.48 -15.47 9.15
CA LEU A 117 -12.81 -16.76 9.24
C LEU A 117 -12.32 -17.11 10.66
N PRO A 118 -12.18 -18.41 10.98
CA PRO A 118 -11.54 -18.88 12.21
C PRO A 118 -10.06 -18.46 12.30
N HIS A 119 -9.46 -18.60 13.49
CA HIS A 119 -8.19 -17.94 13.84
C HIS A 119 -6.98 -18.38 12.99
N ASP A 120 -6.91 -19.65 12.59
CA ASP A 120 -5.76 -20.21 11.86
C ASP A 120 -5.57 -19.66 10.43
N PRO A 121 -6.60 -19.65 9.54
CA PRO A 121 -6.45 -19.08 8.20
C PRO A 121 -6.21 -17.57 8.23
N VAL A 122 -6.76 -16.86 9.22
CA VAL A 122 -6.54 -15.42 9.42
C VAL A 122 -5.08 -15.13 9.73
N HIS A 123 -4.49 -15.90 10.65
CA HIS A 123 -3.09 -15.76 11.03
C HIS A 123 -2.16 -15.96 9.83
N TYR A 124 -2.45 -16.96 8.97
CA TYR A 124 -1.68 -17.19 7.75
C TYR A 124 -1.87 -16.08 6.72
N ALA A 125 -3.10 -15.66 6.44
CA ALA A 125 -3.40 -14.61 5.47
C ALA A 125 -2.71 -13.29 5.84
N ARG A 126 -2.79 -12.90 7.12
CA ARG A 126 -2.14 -11.68 7.62
C ARG A 126 -0.61 -11.75 7.55
N ARG A 127 -0.04 -12.91 7.87
CA ARG A 127 1.40 -13.15 7.76
C ARG A 127 1.89 -13.07 6.32
N LEU A 128 1.14 -13.67 5.38
CA LEU A 128 1.48 -13.67 3.96
C LEU A 128 1.32 -12.26 3.37
N LEU A 129 0.13 -11.68 3.48
CA LEU A 129 -0.19 -10.39 2.88
C LEU A 129 0.61 -9.25 3.50
N GLY A 130 0.81 -9.26 4.82
CA GLY A 130 1.51 -8.17 5.49
C GLY A 130 3.02 -8.16 5.33
N GLN A 131 3.62 -9.30 5.00
CA GLN A 131 5.08 -9.38 4.84
C GLN A 131 5.48 -9.46 3.36
N CYS A 132 4.68 -10.10 2.51
CA CYS A 132 5.01 -10.27 1.09
C CYS A 132 4.57 -9.09 0.22
N ALA A 133 3.47 -8.39 0.54
CA ALA A 133 2.96 -7.33 -0.33
C ALA A 133 3.84 -6.06 -0.40
N PRO A 134 4.49 -5.60 0.69
CA PRO A 134 5.28 -4.36 0.65
C PRO A 134 6.51 -4.42 -0.26
N VAL A 135 7.07 -5.61 -0.47
CA VAL A 135 8.27 -5.82 -1.31
C VAL A 135 8.03 -5.48 -2.79
N PRO A 136 7.07 -6.11 -3.51
CA PRO A 136 6.81 -5.78 -4.90
C PRO A 136 6.30 -4.35 -5.08
N ILE A 137 5.50 -3.85 -4.13
CA ILE A 137 5.01 -2.47 -4.15
C ILE A 137 6.19 -1.48 -4.11
N PHE A 138 7.14 -1.67 -3.19
CA PHE A 138 8.31 -0.79 -3.09
C PHE A 138 9.32 -1.00 -4.24
N ALA A 139 9.42 -2.22 -4.79
CA ALA A 139 10.27 -2.50 -5.95
C ALA A 139 9.82 -1.71 -7.19
N LEU A 140 8.50 -1.61 -7.43
CA LEU A 140 7.96 -0.79 -8.53
C LEU A 140 8.30 0.69 -8.35
N LEU A 141 8.25 1.21 -7.13
CA LEU A 141 8.66 2.59 -6.83
C LEU A 141 10.15 2.83 -7.10
N CYS A 142 11.00 1.86 -6.74
CA CYS A 142 12.44 1.91 -6.97
C CYS A 142 12.76 1.98 -8.47
N GLU A 143 12.03 1.24 -9.30
CA GLU A 143 12.20 1.27 -10.76
C GLU A 143 11.94 2.68 -11.32
N GLY A 144 10.85 3.33 -10.89
CA GLY A 144 10.55 4.72 -11.27
C GLY A 144 11.67 5.69 -10.86
N ALA A 145 12.19 5.58 -9.63
CA ALA A 145 13.27 6.43 -9.15
C ALA A 145 14.58 6.22 -9.92
N TYR A 146 14.90 4.98 -10.27
CA TYR A 146 16.06 4.65 -11.09
C TYR A 146 15.92 5.17 -12.52
N ALA A 147 14.74 5.01 -13.13
CA ALA A 147 14.43 5.54 -14.46
C ALA A 147 14.54 7.08 -14.50
N TYR A 148 14.05 7.76 -13.47
CA TYR A 148 14.25 9.20 -13.29
C TYR A 148 15.73 9.57 -13.23
N GLY A 149 16.52 8.90 -12.37
CA GLY A 149 17.96 9.17 -12.25
C GLY A 149 18.71 8.96 -13.57
N LYS A 150 18.33 7.93 -14.33
CA LYS A 150 18.89 7.69 -15.67
C LYS A 150 18.57 8.83 -16.63
N ALA A 151 17.34 9.35 -16.62
CA ALA A 151 16.94 10.48 -17.45
C ALA A 151 17.64 11.79 -17.04
N TYR A 152 17.73 12.05 -15.73
CA TYR A 152 18.35 13.26 -15.17
C TYR A 152 19.84 13.39 -15.51
N TYR A 153 20.58 12.27 -15.49
CA TYR A 153 22.02 12.23 -15.78
C TYR A 153 22.35 11.85 -17.24
N GLY A 154 21.45 12.09 -18.19
CA GLY A 154 21.77 11.94 -19.62
C GLY A 154 21.95 10.48 -20.10
N GLY A 155 21.27 9.53 -19.48
CA GLY A 155 21.21 8.13 -19.94
C GLY A 155 21.92 7.13 -19.03
N ARG A 156 22.65 7.58 -18.00
CA ARG A 156 23.28 6.69 -17.01
C ARG A 156 22.96 7.17 -15.59
N ALA A 157 22.21 6.35 -14.85
CA ALA A 157 21.95 6.61 -13.45
C ALA A 157 23.27 6.57 -12.66
N PRO A 158 23.43 7.43 -11.63
CA PRO A 158 24.65 7.44 -10.84
C PRO A 158 24.73 6.17 -9.98
N GLY A 159 25.93 5.61 -9.83
CA GLY A 159 26.13 4.33 -9.13
C GLY A 159 25.61 4.33 -7.69
N TRP A 160 25.72 5.46 -6.99
CA TRP A 160 25.23 5.61 -5.61
C TRP A 160 23.70 5.42 -5.51
N LEU A 161 22.93 5.82 -6.53
CA LEU A 161 21.48 5.66 -6.52
C LEU A 161 21.09 4.19 -6.65
N GLY A 162 21.79 3.44 -7.50
CA GLY A 162 21.61 1.99 -7.61
C GLY A 162 21.94 1.26 -6.31
N VAL A 163 23.06 1.63 -5.66
CA VAL A 163 23.45 1.07 -4.35
C VAL A 163 22.41 1.40 -3.27
N LEU A 164 21.91 2.64 -3.25
CA LEU A 164 20.87 3.07 -2.31
C LEU A 164 19.58 2.26 -2.50
N ILE A 165 19.09 2.13 -3.74
CA ILE A 165 17.90 1.35 -4.07
C ILE A 165 18.06 -0.11 -3.64
N ALA A 166 19.20 -0.74 -3.95
CA ALA A 166 19.47 -2.11 -3.57
C ALA A 166 19.49 -2.28 -2.04
N LEU A 167 20.08 -1.33 -1.31
CA LEU A 167 20.12 -1.35 0.15
C LEU A 167 18.72 -1.18 0.76
N LEU A 168 17.91 -0.26 0.25
CA LEU A 168 16.54 -0.06 0.73
C LEU A 168 15.67 -1.29 0.45
N LEU A 169 15.77 -1.88 -0.75
CA LEU A 169 15.05 -3.11 -1.08
C LEU A 169 15.48 -4.29 -0.20
N ALA A 170 16.78 -4.46 0.01
CA ALA A 170 17.30 -5.49 0.90
C ALA A 170 16.79 -5.30 2.34
N LEU A 171 16.69 -4.05 2.81
CA LEU A 171 16.16 -3.74 4.13
C LEU A 171 14.66 -4.02 4.25
N VAL A 172 13.84 -3.64 3.27
CA VAL A 172 12.41 -4.00 3.24
C VAL A 172 12.25 -5.52 3.23
N LEU A 173 13.01 -6.22 2.39
CA LEU A 173 12.99 -7.68 2.33
C LEU A 173 13.41 -8.31 3.66
N ALA A 174 14.47 -7.81 4.30
CA ALA A 174 14.92 -8.28 5.60
C ALA A 174 13.84 -8.09 6.66
N VAL A 175 13.22 -6.90 6.72
CA VAL A 175 12.10 -6.64 7.65
C VAL A 175 10.93 -7.58 7.37
N SER A 176 10.57 -7.80 6.10
CA SER A 176 9.51 -8.74 5.70
C SER A 176 9.82 -10.17 6.12
N VAL A 177 11.04 -10.66 5.87
CA VAL A 177 11.46 -12.03 6.23
C VAL A 177 11.54 -12.20 7.74
N LEU A 178 12.10 -11.23 8.46
CA LEU A 178 12.18 -11.25 9.92
C LEU A 178 10.79 -11.17 10.55
N GLY A 179 9.94 -10.28 10.06
CA GLY A 179 8.54 -10.15 10.46
C GLY A 179 7.77 -11.45 10.22
N TYR A 180 7.99 -12.08 9.07
CA TYR A 180 7.43 -13.39 8.76
C TYR A 180 7.92 -14.46 9.73
N ALA A 181 9.22 -14.57 9.99
CA ALA A 181 9.79 -15.57 10.91
C ALA A 181 9.37 -15.34 12.37
N ALA A 182 9.20 -14.08 12.79
CA ALA A 182 8.84 -13.70 14.15
C ALA A 182 7.32 -13.80 14.44
N TYR A 183 6.47 -13.87 13.40
CA TYR A 183 5.02 -13.73 13.52
C TYR A 183 4.36 -14.74 14.48
N GLY A 184 4.95 -15.92 14.67
CA GLY A 184 4.45 -16.99 15.56
C GLY A 184 5.15 -17.13 16.91
N ARG A 185 6.12 -16.26 17.24
CA ARG A 185 6.92 -16.39 18.47
C ARG A 185 6.14 -15.88 19.70
N PRO A 186 5.99 -16.69 20.77
CA PRO A 186 5.18 -16.36 21.95
C PRO A 186 5.74 -15.20 22.79
N GLY A 187 7.04 -14.89 22.68
CA GLY A 187 7.66 -13.80 23.44
C GLY A 187 7.33 -12.38 22.95
N LEU A 188 6.55 -12.23 21.87
CA LEU A 188 6.29 -10.93 21.23
C LEU A 188 4.86 -10.41 21.46
N ASP A 189 4.08 -11.08 22.31
CA ASP A 189 2.69 -10.67 22.60
C ASP A 189 2.61 -9.37 23.40
N GLY A 190 3.68 -9.00 24.11
CA GLY A 190 3.78 -7.72 24.85
C GLY A 190 3.91 -6.48 23.95
N ILE A 191 4.21 -6.62 22.67
CA ILE A 191 4.37 -5.49 21.72
C ILE A 191 3.04 -5.15 21.03
N ARG A 192 1.96 -5.88 21.34
CA ARG A 192 0.67 -5.75 20.66
C ARG A 192 0.01 -4.42 20.99
N VAL A 193 -0.43 -3.71 19.95
CA VAL A 193 -1.31 -2.54 20.09
C VAL A 193 -2.76 -3.00 19.90
N ALA A 194 -3.52 -3.06 20.98
CA ALA A 194 -4.96 -3.35 20.95
C ALA A 194 -5.74 -2.04 21.06
N GLY A 195 -6.46 -1.64 20.02
CA GLY A 195 -7.38 -0.50 20.08
C GLY A 195 -7.89 -0.02 18.73
N GLY A 196 -9.18 0.29 18.63
CA GLY A 196 -9.81 0.76 17.39
C GLY A 196 -9.33 2.15 16.91
N GLY A 197 -8.75 2.97 17.79
CA GLY A 197 -8.22 4.29 17.43
C GLY A 197 -7.04 4.22 16.46
N ALA A 198 -6.22 3.18 16.59
CA ALA A 198 -5.06 2.94 15.76
C ALA A 198 -5.39 2.81 14.26
N THR A 199 -6.43 2.03 13.93
CA THR A 199 -6.89 1.84 12.54
C THR A 199 -7.37 3.15 11.91
N ARG A 200 -8.06 4.00 12.69
CA ARG A 200 -8.51 5.32 12.21
C ARG A 200 -7.33 6.22 11.91
N THR A 201 -6.36 6.31 12.81
CA THR A 201 -5.15 7.12 12.61
C THR A 201 -4.41 6.72 11.34
N ILE A 202 -4.34 5.42 11.05
CA ILE A 202 -3.67 4.92 9.84
C ILE A 202 -4.46 5.22 8.58
N SER A 203 -5.77 5.00 8.62
CA SER A 203 -6.65 5.32 7.50
C SER A 203 -6.54 6.81 7.14
N VAL A 204 -6.55 7.69 8.16
CA VAL A 204 -6.39 9.14 7.97
C VAL A 204 -4.99 9.47 7.47
N SER A 205 -3.92 8.99 8.13
CA SER A 205 -2.54 9.29 7.72
C SER A 205 -2.22 8.79 6.31
N GLY A 206 -2.68 7.59 5.95
CA GLY A 206 -2.51 7.04 4.61
C GLY A 206 -3.27 7.87 3.58
N LEU A 207 -4.53 8.23 3.85
CA LEU A 207 -5.29 9.11 2.96
C LEU A 207 -4.63 10.49 2.82
N SER A 208 -4.09 11.06 3.90
CA SER A 208 -3.35 12.33 3.86
C SER A 208 -2.11 12.22 2.99
N ILE A 209 -1.34 11.12 3.06
CA ILE A 209 -0.18 10.88 2.20
C ILE A 209 -0.62 10.83 0.72
N VAL A 210 -1.69 10.10 0.40
CA VAL A 210 -2.18 10.00 -0.98
C VAL A 210 -2.68 11.36 -1.49
N ALA A 211 -3.40 12.12 -0.67
CA ALA A 211 -3.85 13.46 -1.02
C ALA A 211 -2.66 14.40 -1.27
N MET A 212 -1.60 14.31 -0.45
CA MET A 212 -0.37 15.07 -0.67
C MET A 212 0.36 14.67 -1.95
N CYS A 213 0.37 13.38 -2.31
CA CYS A 213 0.91 12.92 -3.61
C CYS A 213 0.13 13.55 -4.78
N LEU A 214 -1.21 13.53 -4.72
CA LEU A 214 -2.05 14.16 -5.75
C LEU A 214 -1.79 15.67 -5.85
N LEU A 215 -1.80 16.38 -4.72
CA LEU A 215 -1.50 17.82 -4.67
C LEU A 215 -0.09 18.12 -5.20
N SER A 216 0.89 17.28 -4.90
CA SER A 216 2.25 17.42 -5.42
C SER A 216 2.30 17.28 -6.94
N VAL A 217 1.57 16.34 -7.53
CA VAL A 217 1.50 16.18 -8.99
C VAL A 217 0.75 17.34 -9.65
N LEU A 218 -0.36 17.79 -9.06
CA LEU A 218 -1.11 18.94 -9.58
C LEU A 218 -0.28 20.23 -9.53
N THR A 219 0.52 20.42 -8.48
CA THR A 219 1.39 21.58 -8.35
C THR A 219 2.58 21.52 -9.32
N THR A 220 3.19 20.35 -9.56
CA THR A 220 4.24 20.24 -10.60
C THR A 220 3.71 20.44 -12.00
N MET A 221 2.49 19.97 -12.29
CA MET A 221 1.82 20.22 -13.56
C MET A 221 1.54 21.72 -13.75
N GLY A 222 1.08 22.43 -12.72
CA GLY A 222 0.84 23.88 -12.79
C GLY A 222 2.11 24.70 -13.01
N LEU A 223 3.28 24.15 -12.67
CA LEU A 223 4.58 24.77 -12.89
C LEU A 223 5.24 24.37 -14.21
N ALA A 224 4.50 23.68 -15.09
CA ALA A 224 5.05 23.03 -16.28
C ALA A 224 5.86 23.95 -17.21
N ASP A 225 5.46 25.21 -17.34
CA ASP A 225 6.06 26.18 -18.26
C ASP A 225 7.23 26.97 -17.65
N THR A 226 7.55 26.74 -16.38
CA THR A 226 8.58 27.52 -15.67
C THR A 226 10.01 27.05 -15.96
N GLY A 227 10.20 25.93 -16.66
CA GLY A 227 11.53 25.35 -16.92
C GLY A 227 12.22 24.78 -15.67
N CYS A 228 11.55 24.76 -14.51
CA CYS A 228 12.10 24.21 -13.28
C CYS A 228 12.29 22.70 -13.40
N SER A 229 13.56 22.25 -13.43
CA SER A 229 13.90 20.84 -13.27
C SER A 229 13.77 20.45 -11.80
N VAL A 230 13.04 19.39 -11.50
CA VAL A 230 12.97 18.83 -10.14
C VAL A 230 14.37 18.37 -9.72
N PRO A 231 14.88 18.73 -8.53
CA PRO A 231 16.19 18.28 -8.08
C PRO A 231 16.14 16.79 -7.72
N ILE A 232 17.23 16.06 -7.99
CA ILE A 232 17.35 14.62 -7.65
C ILE A 232 17.10 14.35 -6.15
N GLY A 233 17.44 15.31 -5.28
CA GLY A 233 17.19 15.22 -3.84
C GLY A 233 15.70 15.08 -3.50
N ALA A 234 14.80 15.70 -4.27
CA ALA A 234 13.36 15.53 -4.07
C ALA A 234 12.91 14.10 -4.41
N VAL A 235 13.46 13.50 -5.47
CA VAL A 235 13.16 12.11 -5.85
C VAL A 235 13.65 11.13 -4.78
N VAL A 236 14.85 11.37 -4.24
CA VAL A 236 15.39 10.59 -3.13
C VAL A 236 14.52 10.73 -1.88
N ALA A 237 14.04 11.93 -1.56
CA ALA A 237 13.12 12.13 -0.44
C ALA A 237 11.80 11.36 -0.62
N VAL A 238 11.20 11.41 -1.82
CA VAL A 238 9.99 10.64 -2.14
C VAL A 238 10.23 9.13 -2.04
N LEU A 239 11.39 8.65 -2.51
CA LEU A 239 11.80 7.24 -2.36
C LEU A 239 11.91 6.83 -0.89
N PHE A 240 12.50 7.67 -0.04
CA PHE A 240 12.57 7.44 1.41
C PHE A 240 11.17 7.44 2.05
N CYS A 241 10.27 8.33 1.64
CA CYS A 241 8.88 8.31 2.10
C CYS A 241 8.18 6.99 1.74
N GLY A 242 8.35 6.51 0.50
CA GLY A 242 7.82 5.21 0.08
C GLY A 242 8.43 4.04 0.83
N PHE A 243 9.73 4.10 1.14
CA PHE A 243 10.42 3.11 1.98
C PHE A 243 9.82 3.06 3.39
N LEU A 244 9.64 4.22 4.03
CA LEU A 244 9.05 4.32 5.36
C LEU A 244 7.60 3.82 5.36
N ALA A 245 6.83 4.08 4.31
CA ALA A 245 5.48 3.55 4.16
C ALA A 245 5.48 2.02 4.05
N ALA A 246 6.38 1.44 3.25
CA ALA A 246 6.51 -0.01 3.08
C ALA A 246 6.91 -0.71 4.40
N VAL A 247 7.94 -0.21 5.08
CA VAL A 247 8.38 -0.75 6.38
C VAL A 247 7.30 -0.54 7.45
N GLY A 248 6.70 0.65 7.48
CA GLY A 248 5.61 0.98 8.40
C GLY A 248 4.44 0.02 8.26
N MET A 249 4.08 -0.36 7.04
CA MET A 249 3.05 -1.37 6.78
C MET A 249 3.43 -2.76 7.33
N CYS A 250 4.66 -3.24 7.08
CA CYS A 250 5.15 -4.52 7.61
C CYS A 250 5.08 -4.56 9.15
N VAL A 251 5.62 -3.52 9.78
CA VAL A 251 5.65 -3.38 11.24
C VAL A 251 4.25 -3.26 11.79
N TRP A 252 3.38 -2.51 11.12
CA TRP A 252 2.02 -2.31 11.59
C TRP A 252 1.21 -3.60 11.60
N LEU A 253 1.20 -4.33 10.49
CA LEU A 253 0.48 -5.59 10.37
C LEU A 253 0.98 -6.65 11.34
N PHE A 254 2.26 -6.55 11.72
CA PHE A 254 2.88 -7.34 12.78
C PHE A 254 2.35 -6.96 14.17
N VAL A 255 2.39 -5.67 14.51
CA VAL A 255 2.03 -5.14 15.84
C VAL A 255 0.53 -5.26 16.14
N THR A 256 -0.32 -5.20 15.11
CA THR A 256 -1.78 -5.27 15.26
C THR A 256 -2.36 -6.69 15.19
N ARG A 257 -1.51 -7.72 15.21
CA ARG A 257 -1.94 -9.13 15.15
C ARG A 257 -2.97 -9.47 16.25
N PRO A 258 -3.97 -10.33 15.98
CA PRO A 258 -4.92 -10.76 17.01
C PRO A 258 -4.20 -11.57 18.09
N ALA A 259 -4.66 -11.49 19.34
CA ALA A 259 -4.10 -12.31 20.43
C ALA A 259 -4.40 -13.77 20.15
N ARG A 260 -3.41 -14.62 20.41
CA ARG A 260 -3.60 -16.07 20.39
C ARG A 260 -4.67 -16.42 21.44
N PRO A 261 -5.67 -17.25 21.12
CA PRO A 261 -6.60 -17.74 22.11
C PRO A 261 -5.81 -18.50 23.18
N THR A 262 -5.94 -18.11 24.44
CA THR A 262 -5.29 -18.79 25.57
C THR A 262 -6.02 -20.07 25.96
N VAL A 263 -7.27 -20.23 25.52
CA VAL A 263 -8.09 -21.42 25.73
C VAL A 263 -8.22 -22.16 24.40
N PRO A 264 -7.95 -23.48 24.33
CA PRO A 264 -8.20 -24.25 23.13
C PRO A 264 -9.67 -24.11 22.74
N VAL A 265 -9.93 -23.72 21.50
CA VAL A 265 -11.30 -23.65 20.96
C VAL A 265 -11.89 -25.06 21.06
N PRO A 266 -13.00 -25.27 21.78
CA PRO A 266 -13.60 -26.59 21.91
C PRO A 266 -13.86 -27.14 20.51
N ALA A 267 -13.49 -28.41 20.29
CA ALA A 267 -13.69 -29.07 19.01
C ALA A 267 -15.16 -28.91 18.58
N PRO A 268 -15.45 -28.60 17.30
CA PRO A 268 -16.82 -28.42 16.85
C PRO A 268 -17.61 -29.67 17.20
N THR A 269 -18.57 -29.52 18.11
CA THR A 269 -19.50 -30.58 18.50
C THR A 269 -20.24 -30.96 17.23
N ARG A 270 -19.90 -32.11 16.64
CA ARG A 270 -20.66 -32.64 15.51
C ARG A 270 -22.11 -32.75 15.97
N ALA A 271 -23.00 -31.99 15.33
CA ALA A 271 -24.42 -32.15 15.56
C ALA A 271 -24.76 -33.63 15.31
N PRO A 272 -25.54 -34.28 16.20
CA PRO A 272 -25.99 -35.64 15.94
C PRO A 272 -26.72 -35.64 14.61
N VAL A 273 -26.28 -36.50 13.70
CA VAL A 273 -26.98 -36.76 12.44
C VAL A 273 -28.32 -37.37 12.85
N ALA A 274 -29.40 -36.63 12.64
CA ALA A 274 -30.77 -37.10 12.81
C ALA A 274 -31.23 -37.84 11.56
#